data_AF-A0AAJ2MUV0-F1
#
_entry.id   AF-A0AAJ2MUV0-F1
#
_cell.length_a   1.000
_cell.length_b   1.000
_cell.length_c   1.000
_cell.angle_alpha   90.00
_cell.angle_beta   90.00
_cell.angle_gamma   90.00
#
_symmetry.space_group_name_H-M   'P 1'
#
loop_
_entity.id
_entity.type
_entity.pdbx_description
1 polymer ?
#
loop_
_entity_poly.entity_id
_entity_poly.type
_entity_poly.pdbx_seq_one_letter_code
_entity_poly.pdbx_strand_id
1 'polypeptide(L)'
;MDISSFKKYIKLAPENVSEWQRWENSLPTFDSILPILDYVYNAEWQRDDWKAIMAFIRKGYVEQNESSELVDGIKHVNIFNSKVINLKIDVAISLNCSVVRSLESINLCSDSVESLSVSHASKLSEITGNTHNLSYLSLNKCQKLDFGSIISTLDSVKILDLSGNSQLSSIDELRGNKNIFALYLVETNVIKTKETVEILASIPNLKKLWIKANKKELELLREALPGIVN
;
A
#
# COMPACT_ATOMS: atom_id res chain seq x y z
N MET A 1 -2.68 -5.25 18.16
CA MET A 1 -2.95 -3.86 18.60
C MET A 1 -4.44 -3.69 18.81
N ASP A 2 -4.90 -3.16 19.95
CA ASP A 2 -6.32 -2.82 20.11
C ASP A 2 -6.65 -1.44 19.51
N ILE A 3 -7.91 -1.24 19.13
CA ILE A 3 -8.36 -0.01 18.45
C ILE A 3 -8.32 1.21 19.37
N SER A 4 -8.46 1.04 20.68
CA SER A 4 -8.38 2.16 21.63
C SER A 4 -6.97 2.74 21.66
N SER A 5 -5.96 1.86 21.74
CA SER A 5 -4.54 2.23 21.66
C SER A 5 -4.21 2.90 20.33
N PHE A 6 -4.63 2.32 19.20
CA PHE A 6 -4.46 2.92 17.87
C PHE A 6 -5.00 4.36 17.83
N LYS A 7 -6.27 4.56 18.23
CA LYS A 7 -6.90 5.89 18.27
C LYS A 7 -6.15 6.89 19.14
N LYS A 8 -5.59 6.44 20.27
CA LYS A 8 -4.78 7.28 21.15
C LYS A 8 -3.52 7.78 20.44
N TYR A 9 -2.80 6.91 19.74
CA TYR A 9 -1.59 7.32 19.01
C TYR A 9 -1.90 8.30 17.86
N ILE A 10 -2.97 8.06 17.11
CA ILE A 10 -3.37 8.96 16.01
C ILE A 10 -3.73 10.36 16.53
N LYS A 11 -4.46 10.45 17.64
CA LYS A 11 -4.79 11.75 18.27
C LYS A 11 -3.58 12.51 18.80
N LEU A 12 -2.50 11.81 19.12
CA LEU A 12 -1.25 12.39 19.63
C LEU A 12 -0.26 12.75 18.50
N ALA A 13 -0.61 12.50 17.24
CA ALA A 13 0.26 12.82 16.12
C ALA A 13 0.47 14.35 16.02
N PRO A 14 1.72 14.82 16.07
CA PRO A 14 2.03 16.25 16.03
C PRO A 14 1.97 16.81 14.60
N GLU A 15 1.88 18.13 14.45
CA GLU A 15 1.91 18.77 13.13
C GLU A 15 3.33 19.16 12.71
N ASN A 16 4.22 19.49 13.67
CA ASN A 16 5.58 19.94 13.39
C ASN A 16 6.56 18.78 13.17
N VAL A 17 7.60 19.03 12.37
CA VAL A 17 8.57 18.01 11.92
C VAL A 17 9.40 17.43 13.07
N SER A 18 9.86 18.26 14.00
CA SER A 18 10.72 17.82 15.10
C SER A 18 10.02 16.87 16.06
N GLU A 19 8.75 17.13 16.37
CA GLU A 19 7.93 16.25 17.20
C GLU A 19 7.46 15.04 16.40
N TRP A 20 7.21 15.19 15.09
CA TRP A 20 6.81 14.07 14.22
C TRP A 20 7.79 12.92 14.30
N GLN A 21 9.09 13.21 14.18
CA GLN A 21 10.11 12.17 14.24
C GLN A 21 10.16 11.48 15.61
N ARG A 22 10.00 12.26 16.69
CA ARG A 22 9.94 11.70 18.05
C ARG A 22 8.70 10.82 18.23
N TRP A 23 7.55 11.27 17.74
CA TRP A 23 6.29 10.53 17.77
C TRP A 23 6.40 9.23 16.96
N GLU A 24 6.92 9.28 15.73
CA GLU A 24 7.12 8.10 14.88
C GLU A 24 8.00 7.05 15.56
N ASN A 25 9.10 7.48 16.21
CA ASN A 25 10.00 6.58 16.93
C ASN A 25 9.38 6.02 18.23
N SER A 26 8.29 6.61 18.72
CA SER A 26 7.56 6.15 19.90
C SER A 26 6.42 5.17 19.58
N LEU A 27 6.16 4.93 18.29
CA LEU A 27 5.06 4.09 17.84
C LEU A 27 5.28 2.62 18.26
N PRO A 28 4.22 1.94 18.72
CA PRO A 28 4.31 0.55 19.13
C PRO A 28 4.34 -0.38 17.92
N THR A 29 4.92 -1.56 18.12
CA THR A 29 4.87 -2.67 17.16
C THR A 29 3.59 -3.50 17.31
N PHE A 30 3.18 -4.23 16.27
CA PHE A 30 1.99 -5.10 16.32
C PHE A 30 1.99 -6.19 15.25
N ASP A 31 1.34 -7.33 15.56
CA ASP A 31 1.43 -8.55 14.73
C ASP A 31 0.51 -8.60 13.50
N SER A 32 -0.61 -7.86 13.48
CA SER A 32 -1.60 -7.92 12.38
C SER A 32 -2.17 -6.54 12.08
N ILE A 33 -2.28 -6.22 10.80
CA ILE A 33 -2.81 -4.94 10.31
C ILE A 33 -4.33 -4.97 10.15
N LEU A 34 -4.94 -6.16 10.09
CA LEU A 34 -6.36 -6.34 9.78
C LEU A 34 -7.30 -5.56 10.70
N PRO A 35 -7.16 -5.59 12.05
CA PRO A 35 -8.06 -4.85 12.92
C PRO A 35 -7.99 -3.33 12.67
N ILE A 36 -6.79 -2.82 12.42
CA ILE A 36 -6.57 -1.39 12.15
C ILE A 36 -7.21 -1.02 10.81
N LEU A 37 -6.97 -1.79 9.75
CA LEU A 37 -7.57 -1.51 8.45
C LEU A 37 -9.09 -1.65 8.46
N ASP A 38 -9.63 -2.62 9.20
CA ASP A 38 -11.07 -2.75 9.37
C ASP A 38 -11.68 -1.53 10.08
N TYR A 39 -11.04 -1.05 11.14
CA TYR A 39 -11.45 0.18 11.79
C TYR A 39 -11.32 1.40 10.87
N VAL A 40 -10.18 1.58 10.20
CA VAL A 40 -9.94 2.73 9.31
C VAL A 40 -10.94 2.73 8.15
N TYR A 41 -11.25 1.55 7.60
CA TYR A 41 -12.24 1.38 6.55
C TYR A 41 -13.65 1.77 7.02
N ASN A 42 -14.06 1.41 8.24
CA ASN A 42 -15.40 1.68 8.75
C ASN A 42 -15.54 3.05 9.44
N ALA A 43 -14.45 3.73 9.77
CA ALA A 43 -14.47 4.98 10.51
C ALA A 43 -14.74 6.22 9.63
N GLU A 44 -15.48 7.18 10.20
CA GLU A 44 -15.53 8.56 9.71
C GLU A 44 -14.46 9.39 10.41
N TRP A 45 -13.51 9.90 9.64
CA TRP A 45 -12.39 10.70 10.16
C TRP A 45 -12.75 12.18 10.12
N GLN A 46 -12.70 12.83 11.28
CA GLN A 46 -13.03 14.26 11.44
C GLN A 46 -11.92 15.19 10.91
N ARG A 47 -10.70 14.67 10.78
CA ARG A 47 -9.51 15.34 10.26
C ARG A 47 -8.88 14.45 9.19
N ASP A 48 -8.00 15.03 8.39
CA ASP A 48 -7.15 14.24 7.49
C ASP A 48 -5.98 13.60 8.26
N ASP A 49 -6.30 12.75 9.24
CA ASP A 49 -5.35 12.02 10.09
C ASP A 49 -4.55 10.96 9.30
N TRP A 50 -4.78 10.87 8.00
CA TRP A 50 -4.22 9.86 7.12
C TRP A 50 -2.69 9.79 7.18
N LYS A 51 -2.01 10.95 7.24
CA LYS A 51 -0.56 11.01 7.41
C LYS A 51 -0.09 10.24 8.66
N ALA A 52 -0.83 10.39 9.76
CA ALA A 52 -0.54 9.69 11.01
C ALA A 52 -0.88 8.20 10.92
N ILE A 53 -2.01 7.85 10.31
CA ILE A 53 -2.41 6.44 10.09
C ILE A 53 -1.33 5.69 9.30
N MET A 54 -0.85 6.29 8.21
CA MET A 54 0.18 5.70 7.38
C MET A 54 1.53 5.60 8.08
N ALA A 55 1.91 6.61 8.88
CA ALA A 55 3.11 6.52 9.70
C ALA A 55 2.99 5.43 10.78
N PHE A 56 1.81 5.27 11.40
CA PHE A 56 1.51 4.21 12.34
C PHE A 56 1.68 2.82 11.73
N ILE A 57 1.08 2.58 10.57
CA ILE A 57 1.20 1.32 9.82
C ILE A 57 2.65 1.09 9.40
N ARG A 58 3.29 2.10 8.82
CA ARG A 58 4.67 1.97 8.33
C ARG A 58 5.64 1.62 9.44
N LYS A 59 5.62 2.35 10.55
CA LYS A 59 6.57 2.15 11.66
C LYS A 59 6.23 0.97 12.55
N GLY A 60 4.96 0.81 12.92
CA GLY A 60 4.53 -0.22 13.86
C GLY A 60 4.37 -1.61 13.22
N TYR A 61 4.27 -1.70 11.90
CA TYR A 61 3.97 -2.96 11.22
C TYR A 61 4.92 -3.32 10.08
N VAL A 62 5.12 -2.41 9.12
CA VAL A 62 5.92 -2.69 7.91
C VAL A 62 7.43 -2.64 8.18
N GLU A 63 7.89 -1.71 9.03
CA GLU A 63 9.30 -1.47 9.36
C GLU A 63 9.69 -1.95 10.77
N GLN A 64 8.85 -2.75 11.44
CA GLN A 64 9.04 -3.08 12.85
C GLN A 64 10.25 -3.98 13.15
N ASN A 65 10.76 -4.69 12.13
CA ASN A 65 11.91 -5.57 12.26
C ASN A 65 13.15 -4.99 11.55
N GLU A 66 14.32 -5.33 12.08
CA GLU A 66 15.59 -5.07 11.43
C GLU A 66 15.68 -5.78 10.08
N SER A 67 16.46 -5.21 9.16
CA SER A 67 16.65 -5.78 7.85
C SER A 67 17.41 -7.10 7.93
N SER A 68 16.89 -8.15 7.27
CA SER A 68 17.47 -9.49 7.22
C SER A 68 17.18 -10.15 5.89
N GLU A 69 18.14 -10.93 5.37
CA GLU A 69 17.91 -11.79 4.20
C GLU A 69 17.28 -13.14 4.57
N LEU A 70 17.19 -13.46 5.87
CA LEU A 70 16.49 -14.64 6.37
C LEU A 70 14.99 -14.40 6.42
N VAL A 71 14.24 -15.27 5.76
CA VAL A 71 12.77 -15.24 5.69
C VAL A 71 12.14 -16.25 6.63
N ASP A 72 12.80 -17.38 6.88
CA ASP A 72 12.23 -18.49 7.63
C ASP A 72 12.01 -18.17 9.11
N GLY A 73 10.84 -18.51 9.64
CA GLY A 73 10.42 -18.21 11.01
C GLY A 73 10.21 -16.73 11.33
N ILE A 74 10.35 -15.82 10.35
CA ILE A 74 10.20 -14.38 10.55
C ILE A 74 8.79 -13.93 10.14
N LYS A 75 8.00 -13.45 11.11
CA LYS A 75 6.65 -12.94 10.85
C LYS A 75 6.64 -11.67 10.00
N HIS A 76 7.52 -10.72 10.30
CA HIS A 76 7.63 -9.45 9.57
C HIS A 76 8.99 -9.38 8.91
N VAL A 77 9.05 -9.71 7.62
CA VAL A 77 10.29 -9.79 6.87
C VAL A 77 10.61 -8.40 6.31
N ASN A 78 11.79 -7.89 6.62
CA ASN A 78 12.29 -6.63 6.10
C ASN A 78 13.59 -6.87 5.34
N ILE A 79 13.59 -6.62 4.03
CA ILE A 79 14.74 -6.77 3.16
C ILE A 79 15.09 -5.39 2.62
N PHE A 80 16.26 -4.87 3.01
CA PHE A 80 16.73 -3.56 2.57
C PHE A 80 18.06 -3.68 1.83
N ASN A 81 18.15 -3.06 0.65
CA ASN A 81 19.38 -2.96 -0.13
C ASN A 81 20.07 -4.32 -0.39
N SER A 82 19.26 -5.37 -0.55
CA SER A 82 19.73 -6.74 -0.76
C SER A 82 19.91 -7.06 -2.26
N LYS A 83 20.74 -8.06 -2.53
CA LYS A 83 20.94 -8.65 -3.86
C LYS A 83 20.11 -9.92 -4.09
N VAL A 84 19.16 -10.22 -3.21
CA VAL A 84 18.24 -11.36 -3.37
C VAL A 84 17.60 -11.35 -4.75
N ILE A 85 17.56 -12.52 -5.39
CA ILE A 85 17.05 -12.69 -6.75
C ILE A 85 15.60 -13.18 -6.72
N ASN A 86 15.30 -14.17 -5.86
CA ASN A 86 13.98 -14.76 -5.76
C ASN A 86 13.60 -14.91 -4.29
N LEU A 87 12.32 -14.69 -3.99
CA LEU A 87 11.77 -14.88 -2.65
C LEU A 87 10.66 -15.91 -2.69
N LYS A 88 10.73 -16.88 -1.77
CA LYS A 88 9.66 -17.82 -1.48
C LYS A 88 9.23 -17.63 -0.03
N ILE A 89 7.95 -17.33 0.18
CA ILE A 89 7.42 -16.93 1.47
C ILE A 89 6.39 -17.96 1.94
N ASP A 90 6.72 -18.72 2.98
CA ASP A 90 5.84 -19.78 3.50
C ASP A 90 5.09 -19.36 4.80
N VAL A 91 5.66 -18.51 5.67
CA VAL A 91 5.11 -18.25 7.02
C VAL A 91 5.05 -16.77 7.45
N ALA A 92 5.41 -15.83 6.57
CA ALA A 92 5.44 -14.42 6.94
C ALA A 92 4.04 -13.77 6.89
N ILE A 93 3.79 -12.84 7.82
CA ILE A 93 2.58 -12.01 7.87
C ILE A 93 2.78 -10.72 7.06
N SER A 94 3.99 -10.15 7.07
CA SER A 94 4.31 -9.01 6.22
C SER A 94 5.67 -9.14 5.56
N LEU A 95 5.77 -8.69 4.32
CA LEU A 95 7.01 -8.56 3.58
C LEU A 95 7.23 -7.09 3.17
N ASN A 96 8.36 -6.53 3.57
CA ASN A 96 8.83 -5.21 3.15
C ASN A 96 10.18 -5.38 2.43
N CYS A 97 10.19 -5.17 1.12
CA CYS A 97 11.38 -5.24 0.28
C CYS A 97 11.68 -3.84 -0.26
N SER A 98 12.76 -3.22 0.19
CA SER A 98 13.15 -1.89 -0.27
C SER A 98 14.56 -1.88 -0.85
N VAL A 99 14.74 -1.17 -1.97
CA VAL A 99 16.05 -1.08 -2.65
C VAL A 99 16.53 -2.46 -3.15
N VAL A 100 15.61 -3.30 -3.64
CA VAL A 100 15.87 -4.69 -4.10
C VAL A 100 16.01 -4.81 -5.62
N ARG A 101 17.02 -4.15 -6.21
CA ARG A 101 17.18 -4.04 -7.68
C ARG A 101 17.43 -5.37 -8.41
N SER A 102 17.90 -6.38 -7.68
CA SER A 102 18.18 -7.71 -8.22
C SER A 102 16.98 -8.65 -8.16
N LEU A 103 15.93 -8.32 -7.41
CA LEU A 103 14.77 -9.18 -7.19
C LEU A 103 13.99 -9.34 -8.50
N GLU A 104 13.77 -10.57 -8.92
CA GLU A 104 13.13 -11.00 -10.16
C GLU A 104 11.74 -11.62 -9.90
N SER A 105 11.57 -12.36 -8.80
CA SER A 105 10.32 -13.02 -8.45
C SER A 105 10.00 -13.02 -6.94
N ILE A 106 8.70 -13.00 -6.63
CA ILE A 106 8.17 -13.30 -5.29
C ILE A 106 7.10 -14.38 -5.43
N ASN A 107 7.19 -15.44 -4.63
CA ASN A 107 6.17 -16.47 -4.52
C ASN A 107 5.63 -16.53 -3.08
N LEU A 108 4.35 -16.17 -2.92
CA LEU A 108 3.61 -16.22 -1.65
C LEU A 108 2.96 -17.61 -1.52
N CYS A 109 3.65 -18.54 -0.86
CA CYS A 109 3.25 -19.94 -0.84
C CYS A 109 2.14 -20.26 0.16
N SER A 110 1.88 -19.37 1.13
CA SER A 110 0.78 -19.49 2.08
C SER A 110 -0.16 -18.29 2.02
N ASP A 111 -1.33 -18.47 2.61
CA ASP A 111 -2.33 -17.43 2.83
C ASP A 111 -1.99 -16.51 4.02
N SER A 112 -0.84 -16.68 4.69
CA SER A 112 -0.54 -15.91 5.90
C SER A 112 -0.19 -14.43 5.67
N VAL A 113 0.16 -14.05 4.43
CA VAL A 113 0.67 -12.71 4.12
C VAL A 113 -0.47 -11.70 4.04
N GLU A 114 -0.52 -10.78 5.02
CA GLU A 114 -1.48 -9.68 5.07
C GLU A 114 -0.97 -8.42 4.35
N SER A 115 0.35 -8.30 4.18
CA SER A 115 0.97 -7.10 3.61
C SER A 115 2.20 -7.38 2.77
N LEU A 116 2.24 -6.77 1.59
CA LEU A 116 3.39 -6.76 0.71
C LEU A 116 3.75 -5.32 0.34
N SER A 117 4.96 -4.88 0.67
CA SER A 117 5.54 -3.64 0.19
C SER A 117 6.83 -3.95 -0.55
N VAL A 118 6.92 -3.50 -1.81
CA VAL A 118 8.11 -3.65 -2.63
C VAL A 118 8.46 -2.30 -3.24
N SER A 119 9.71 -1.88 -3.11
CA SER A 119 10.21 -0.63 -3.69
C SER A 119 11.56 -0.79 -4.40
N HIS A 120 11.69 -0.08 -5.52
CA HIS A 120 12.90 -0.06 -6.36
C HIS A 120 13.34 -1.45 -6.84
N ALA A 121 12.36 -2.28 -7.23
CA ALA A 121 12.57 -3.62 -7.77
C ALA A 121 12.55 -3.58 -9.31
N SER A 122 13.59 -3.03 -9.92
CA SER A 122 13.68 -2.83 -11.38
C SER A 122 13.66 -4.11 -12.22
N LYS A 123 13.89 -5.26 -11.60
CA LYS A 123 13.90 -6.56 -12.26
C LYS A 123 12.68 -7.42 -11.96
N LEU A 124 11.85 -7.04 -10.98
CA LEU A 124 10.72 -7.85 -10.53
C LEU A 124 9.68 -7.90 -11.65
N SER A 125 9.44 -9.10 -12.17
CA SER A 125 8.48 -9.35 -13.26
C SER A 125 7.27 -10.16 -12.82
N GLU A 126 7.37 -10.88 -11.70
CA GLU A 126 6.29 -11.74 -11.23
C GLU A 126 6.11 -11.71 -9.72
N ILE A 127 4.84 -11.68 -9.31
CA ILE A 127 4.39 -11.97 -7.96
C ILE A 127 3.34 -13.07 -8.12
N THR A 128 3.59 -14.23 -7.53
CA THR A 128 2.77 -15.43 -7.70
C THR A 128 2.37 -16.01 -6.35
N GLY A 129 1.48 -16.99 -6.38
CA GLY A 129 0.99 -17.66 -5.18
C GLY A 129 -0.29 -17.05 -4.63
N ASN A 130 -0.45 -17.07 -3.32
CA ASN A 130 -1.68 -16.71 -2.65
C ASN A 130 -1.71 -15.23 -2.24
N THR A 131 -2.60 -14.47 -2.86
CA THR A 131 -2.85 -13.05 -2.57
C THR A 131 -4.14 -12.80 -1.79
N HIS A 132 -4.90 -13.86 -1.43
CA HIS A 132 -6.27 -13.73 -0.93
C HIS A 132 -6.36 -13.03 0.43
N ASN A 133 -5.29 -12.99 1.23
CA ASN A 133 -5.28 -12.30 2.52
C ASN A 133 -4.52 -10.95 2.50
N LEU A 134 -3.96 -10.54 1.35
CA LEU A 134 -3.28 -9.26 1.23
C LEU A 134 -4.27 -8.11 1.42
N SER A 135 -4.16 -7.40 2.55
CA SER A 135 -4.96 -6.19 2.82
C SER A 135 -4.20 -4.90 2.52
N TYR A 136 -2.87 -4.96 2.49
CA TYR A 136 -2.00 -3.85 2.13
C TYR A 136 -1.05 -4.27 1.01
N LEU A 137 -1.08 -3.56 -0.12
CA LEU A 137 -0.16 -3.78 -1.23
C LEU A 137 0.46 -2.46 -1.67
N SER A 138 1.79 -2.39 -1.65
CA SER A 138 2.57 -1.29 -2.23
C SER A 138 3.61 -1.85 -3.19
N LEU A 139 3.54 -1.43 -4.44
CA LEU A 139 4.47 -1.81 -5.51
C LEU A 139 5.02 -0.52 -6.11
N ASN A 140 6.12 -0.02 -5.57
CA ASN A 140 6.69 1.26 -5.94
C ASN A 140 7.92 1.09 -6.83
N LYS A 141 7.95 1.76 -7.99
CA LYS A 141 9.10 1.69 -8.93
C LYS A 141 9.45 0.26 -9.33
N CYS A 142 8.44 -0.55 -9.67
CA CYS A 142 8.52 -1.93 -10.13
C CYS A 142 8.28 -1.97 -11.65
N GLN A 143 9.28 -1.55 -12.43
CA GLN A 143 9.12 -1.19 -13.85
C GLN A 143 8.77 -2.36 -14.80
N LYS A 144 9.05 -3.61 -14.39
CA LYS A 144 8.86 -4.81 -15.23
C LYS A 144 7.60 -5.61 -14.90
N LEU A 145 6.86 -5.23 -13.87
CA LEU A 145 5.64 -5.94 -13.47
C LEU A 145 4.53 -5.75 -14.52
N ASP A 146 3.82 -6.84 -14.80
CA ASP A 146 2.49 -6.79 -15.41
C ASP A 146 1.44 -6.48 -14.34
N PHE A 147 1.05 -5.22 -14.26
CA PHE A 147 0.07 -4.77 -13.27
C PHE A 147 -1.33 -5.27 -13.56
N GLY A 148 -1.73 -5.53 -14.81
CA GLY A 148 -3.08 -6.02 -15.12
C GLY A 148 -3.30 -7.40 -14.49
N SER A 149 -2.32 -8.29 -14.67
CA SER A 149 -2.34 -9.61 -14.02
C SER A 149 -2.35 -9.52 -12.49
N ILE A 150 -1.61 -8.57 -11.89
CA ILE A 150 -1.58 -8.43 -10.42
C ILE A 150 -2.91 -7.87 -9.91
N ILE A 151 -3.41 -6.79 -10.52
CA ILE A 151 -4.62 -6.09 -10.10
C ILE A 151 -5.83 -7.01 -10.12
N SER A 152 -5.93 -7.89 -11.13
CA SER A 152 -7.03 -8.85 -11.24
C SER A 152 -7.10 -9.88 -10.10
N THR A 153 -6.10 -9.93 -9.21
CA THR A 153 -6.04 -10.82 -8.04
C THR A 153 -6.25 -10.11 -6.70
N LEU A 154 -6.55 -8.79 -6.71
CA LEU A 154 -6.62 -7.96 -5.49
C LEU A 154 -8.02 -7.96 -4.84
N ASP A 155 -8.51 -9.15 -4.50
CA ASP A 155 -9.84 -9.35 -3.95
C ASP A 155 -9.98 -9.01 -2.46
N SER A 156 -8.88 -8.75 -1.75
CA SER A 156 -8.88 -8.39 -0.32
C SER A 156 -8.10 -7.12 0.01
N VAL A 157 -7.42 -6.54 -0.99
CA VAL A 157 -6.60 -5.34 -0.78
C VAL A 157 -7.49 -4.15 -0.44
N LYS A 158 -7.19 -3.51 0.70
CA LYS A 158 -7.88 -2.31 1.19
C LYS A 158 -7.09 -1.04 0.90
N ILE A 159 -5.76 -1.11 0.98
CA ILE A 159 -4.84 -0.03 0.63
C ILE A 159 -3.95 -0.50 -0.50
N LEU A 160 -4.00 0.21 -1.64
CA LEU A 160 -3.21 -0.06 -2.83
C LEU A 160 -2.33 1.14 -3.19
N ASP A 161 -1.03 0.92 -3.28
CA ASP A 161 -0.06 1.91 -3.75
C ASP A 161 0.72 1.39 -4.95
N LEU A 162 0.49 2.00 -6.12
CA LEU A 162 1.18 1.71 -7.37
C LEU A 162 2.08 2.87 -7.81
N SER A 163 2.45 3.74 -6.89
CA SER A 163 3.16 4.98 -7.20
C SER A 163 4.56 4.73 -7.80
N GLY A 164 5.05 5.69 -8.58
CA GLY A 164 6.39 5.63 -9.17
C GLY A 164 6.54 4.64 -10.34
N ASN A 165 5.43 4.05 -10.81
CA ASN A 165 5.39 3.21 -12.00
C ASN A 165 4.94 4.03 -13.22
N SER A 166 5.87 4.74 -13.84
CA SER A 166 5.55 5.59 -15.00
C SER A 166 5.06 4.80 -16.22
N GLN A 167 5.37 3.51 -16.31
CA GLN A 167 4.86 2.62 -17.36
C GLN A 167 3.40 2.20 -17.14
N LEU A 168 2.87 2.35 -15.92
CA LEU A 168 1.47 2.05 -15.63
C LEU A 168 0.58 3.12 -16.28
N SER A 169 -0.16 2.70 -17.30
CA SER A 169 -1.04 3.57 -18.10
C SER A 169 -2.51 3.16 -18.08
N SER A 170 -2.87 1.99 -17.54
CA SER A 170 -4.26 1.58 -17.32
C SER A 170 -4.44 0.98 -15.94
N ILE A 171 -5.66 1.03 -15.44
CA ILE A 171 -6.16 0.41 -14.21
C ILE A 171 -7.55 -0.21 -14.46
N ASP A 172 -7.84 -0.66 -15.68
CA ASP A 172 -9.15 -1.21 -16.06
C ASP A 172 -9.60 -2.34 -15.12
N GLU A 173 -8.66 -3.15 -14.65
CA GLU A 173 -8.90 -4.25 -13.72
C GLU A 173 -9.36 -3.79 -12.33
N LEU A 174 -9.25 -2.50 -11.99
CA LEU A 174 -9.83 -1.92 -10.78
C LEU A 174 -11.31 -1.56 -10.91
N ARG A 175 -11.90 -1.65 -12.10
CA ARG A 175 -13.30 -1.26 -12.32
C ARG A 175 -14.24 -2.04 -11.40
N GLY A 176 -15.03 -1.31 -10.61
CA GLY A 176 -15.97 -1.91 -9.67
C GLY A 176 -15.34 -2.62 -8.47
N ASN A 177 -14.04 -2.46 -8.20
CA ASN A 177 -13.38 -3.08 -7.06
C ASN A 177 -14.08 -2.65 -5.75
N LYS A 178 -14.42 -3.62 -4.89
CA LYS A 178 -15.24 -3.36 -3.69
C LYS A 178 -14.44 -3.26 -2.40
N ASN A 179 -13.12 -3.43 -2.44
CA ASN A 179 -12.32 -3.53 -1.22
C ASN A 179 -11.41 -2.31 -1.01
N ILE A 180 -10.89 -1.76 -2.10
CA ILE A 180 -9.95 -0.63 -2.05
C ILE A 180 -10.68 0.62 -1.56
N PHE A 181 -10.16 1.20 -0.48
CA PHE A 181 -10.63 2.48 0.04
C PHE A 181 -9.56 3.58 -0.01
N ALA A 182 -8.29 3.21 -0.13
CA ALA A 182 -7.18 4.15 -0.29
C ALA A 182 -6.29 3.72 -1.46
N LEU A 183 -6.10 4.63 -2.42
CA LEU A 183 -5.40 4.35 -3.66
C LEU A 183 -4.34 5.42 -3.94
N TYR A 184 -3.10 4.98 -4.20
CA TYR A 184 -2.00 5.85 -4.58
C TYR A 184 -1.52 5.51 -5.99
N LEU A 185 -1.53 6.53 -6.84
CA LEU A 185 -1.19 6.49 -8.26
C LEU A 185 -0.22 7.64 -8.61
N VAL A 186 0.52 8.15 -7.62
CA VAL A 186 1.45 9.27 -7.81
C VAL A 186 2.57 8.82 -8.74
N GLU A 187 3.02 9.69 -9.65
CA GLU A 187 4.08 9.36 -10.63
C GLU A 187 3.74 8.17 -11.56
N THR A 188 2.45 7.91 -11.80
CA THR A 188 1.97 7.01 -12.86
C THR A 188 1.48 7.81 -14.08
N ASN A 189 1.13 7.12 -15.17
CA ASN A 189 0.57 7.74 -16.38
C ASN A 189 -0.93 7.48 -16.56
N VAL A 190 -1.60 6.86 -15.59
CA VAL A 190 -3.00 6.39 -15.70
C VAL A 190 -3.98 7.54 -15.94
N ILE A 191 -3.82 8.69 -15.27
CA ILE A 191 -4.74 9.84 -15.41
C ILE A 191 -4.86 10.39 -16.85
N LYS A 192 -3.90 10.05 -17.72
CA LYS A 192 -3.90 10.46 -19.13
C LYS A 192 -4.90 9.68 -19.98
N THR A 193 -5.45 8.57 -19.48
CA THR A 193 -6.52 7.82 -20.16
C THR A 193 -7.87 8.39 -19.80
N LYS A 194 -8.80 8.39 -20.78
CA LYS A 194 -10.13 8.97 -20.58
C LYS A 194 -10.95 8.15 -19.58
N GLU A 195 -10.70 6.86 -19.55
CA GLU A 195 -11.41 5.86 -18.77
C GLU A 195 -11.02 5.90 -17.28
N THR A 196 -9.85 6.47 -16.93
CA THR A 196 -9.36 6.47 -15.53
C THR A 196 -10.34 7.12 -14.56
N VAL A 197 -10.93 8.26 -14.92
CA VAL A 197 -11.89 8.95 -14.04
C VAL A 197 -13.14 8.09 -13.82
N GLU A 198 -13.65 7.44 -14.88
CA GLU A 198 -14.82 6.56 -14.81
C GLU A 198 -14.52 5.30 -13.98
N ILE A 199 -13.34 4.71 -14.14
CA ILE A 199 -12.90 3.56 -13.35
C ILE A 199 -12.84 3.93 -11.88
N LEU A 200 -12.18 5.04 -11.53
CA LEU A 200 -12.08 5.48 -10.14
C LEU A 200 -13.45 5.75 -9.53
N ALA A 201 -14.37 6.38 -10.28
CA ALA A 201 -15.75 6.63 -9.86
C ALA A 201 -16.58 5.34 -9.69
N SER A 202 -16.18 4.25 -10.35
CA SER A 202 -16.84 2.95 -10.22
C SER A 202 -16.45 2.18 -8.96
N ILE A 203 -15.45 2.62 -8.18
CA ILE A 203 -14.96 1.95 -6.96
C ILE A 203 -15.81 2.45 -5.77
N PRO A 204 -16.83 1.70 -5.32
CA PRO A 204 -17.84 2.21 -4.38
C PRO A 204 -17.28 2.61 -3.01
N ASN A 205 -16.14 2.04 -2.61
CA ASN A 205 -15.56 2.26 -1.29
C ASN A 205 -14.32 3.16 -1.31
N LEU A 206 -13.99 3.78 -2.45
CA LEU A 206 -12.86 4.69 -2.55
C LEU A 206 -13.11 5.93 -1.67
N LYS A 207 -12.24 6.16 -0.69
CA LYS A 207 -12.31 7.30 0.25
C LYS A 207 -11.13 8.24 0.12
N LYS A 208 -9.99 7.72 -0.37
CA LYS A 208 -8.75 8.47 -0.50
C LYS A 208 -8.05 8.16 -1.80
N LEU A 209 -7.63 9.20 -2.50
CA LEU A 209 -6.91 9.09 -3.77
C LEU A 209 -5.72 10.05 -3.78
N TRP A 210 -4.54 9.51 -4.05
CA TRP A 210 -3.34 10.30 -4.37
C TRP A 210 -2.99 10.10 -5.82
N ILE A 211 -3.25 11.11 -6.64
CA ILE A 211 -2.92 11.08 -8.06
C ILE A 211 -2.41 12.46 -8.48
N LYS A 212 -1.34 12.48 -9.27
CA LYS A 212 -0.82 13.74 -9.81
C LYS A 212 -1.62 14.10 -11.05
N ALA A 213 -2.42 15.15 -10.96
CA ALA A 213 -3.27 15.65 -12.02
C ALA A 213 -2.90 17.10 -12.37
N ASN A 214 -3.04 17.48 -13.64
CA ASN A 214 -3.07 18.89 -14.03
C ASN A 214 -4.43 19.53 -13.66
N LYS A 215 -4.56 20.85 -13.82
CA LYS A 215 -5.78 21.58 -13.42
C LYS A 215 -7.07 20.98 -14.02
N LYS A 216 -7.06 20.63 -15.31
CA LYS A 216 -8.24 20.07 -16.01
C LYS A 216 -8.58 18.67 -15.51
N GLU A 217 -7.57 17.82 -15.36
CA GLU A 217 -7.73 16.46 -14.81
C GLU A 217 -8.26 16.51 -13.37
N LEU A 218 -7.79 17.47 -12.57
CA LEU A 218 -8.23 17.68 -11.20
C LEU A 218 -9.69 18.14 -11.11
N GLU A 219 -10.14 18.99 -12.04
CA GLU A 219 -11.54 19.40 -12.15
C GLU A 219 -12.45 18.18 -12.44
N LEU A 220 -12.08 17.33 -13.40
CA LEU A 220 -12.82 16.10 -13.73
C LEU A 220 -12.86 15.12 -12.55
N LEU A 221 -11.73 14.95 -11.86
CA LEU A 221 -11.66 14.08 -10.68
C LEU A 221 -12.55 14.60 -9.55
N ARG A 222 -12.56 15.91 -9.28
CA ARG A 222 -13.40 16.51 -8.23
C ARG A 222 -14.89 16.41 -8.54
N GLU A 223 -15.26 16.52 -9.82
CA GLU A 223 -16.64 16.34 -10.28
C GLU A 223 -17.10 14.89 -10.09
N ALA A 224 -16.27 13.92 -10.49
CA ALA A 224 -16.61 12.50 -10.43
C ALA A 224 -16.46 11.88 -9.02
N LEU A 225 -15.57 12.43 -8.18
CA LEU A 225 -15.17 11.90 -6.87
C LEU A 225 -15.22 13.00 -5.79
N PRO A 226 -16.40 13.58 -5.52
CA PRO A 226 -16.53 14.69 -4.58
C PRO A 226 -16.10 14.27 -3.17
N GLY A 227 -15.24 15.08 -2.54
CA GLY A 227 -14.74 14.84 -1.17
C GLY A 227 -13.61 13.81 -1.04
N ILE A 228 -13.23 13.14 -2.13
CA ILE A 228 -12.10 12.20 -2.17
C ILE A 228 -10.81 12.91 -2.58
N VAL A 229 -10.92 13.82 -3.57
CA VAL A 229 -9.79 14.56 -4.13
C VAL A 229 -9.80 15.99 -3.60
N ASN A 230 -8.95 16.26 -2.60
CA ASN A 230 -8.76 17.59 -2.04
C ASN A 230 -7.92 18.49 -2.96
#